data_AF-A0A2J6N087-F1
#
_entry.id   AF-A0A2J6N087-F1
#
_cell.length_a   1.000
_cell.length_b   1.000
_cell.length_c   1.000
_cell.angle_alpha   90.00
_cell.angle_beta   90.00
_cell.angle_gamma   90.00
#
_symmetry.space_group_name_H-M   'P 1'
#
loop_
_entity.id
_entity.type
_entity.pdbx_description
1 polymer ?
#
loop_
_entity_poly.entity_id
_entity_poly.type
_entity_poly.pdbx_seq_one_letter_code
_entity_poly.pdbx_strand_id
1 'polypeptide(L)'
;MLMLYKHYAAIRQTMSFEKKHRFSFKIWLEYKEKPVLGKGGAQILEQIEKAKSISKAAKNLGMSYRYVWNYLQKIEKLLKEPVIDTFKGGKSGGGGAKLTALGEQLLDEYKRLESYLGEVLADAEYWKAVDLEVSARNRLKGMVKAVEKDDVVAKVKIEIAVPTVVTALISREAVEDLGIKVGDSVEAVIKAADVMIAK
;
A
#
# COMPACT_ATOMS: atom_id res chain seq x y z
N MET A 1 -8.29 -42.01 19.60
CA MET A 1 -8.08 -41.00 18.53
C MET A 1 -9.26 -40.04 18.38
N LEU A 2 -10.50 -40.48 18.11
CA LEU A 2 -11.65 -39.56 17.93
C LEU A 2 -12.00 -38.65 19.14
N MET A 3 -11.72 -39.06 20.38
CA MET A 3 -12.03 -38.23 21.57
C MET A 3 -11.21 -36.93 21.67
N LEU A 4 -9.94 -36.94 21.21
CA LEU A 4 -9.09 -35.73 21.23
C LEU A 4 -9.63 -34.65 20.28
N TYR A 5 -10.19 -35.05 19.13
CA TYR A 5 -10.76 -34.13 18.14
C TYR A 5 -11.98 -33.36 18.68
N LYS A 6 -12.84 -34.02 19.46
CA LYS A 6 -14.00 -33.37 20.10
C LYS A 6 -13.59 -32.39 21.21
N HIS A 7 -12.50 -32.68 21.93
CA HIS A 7 -11.98 -31.77 22.96
C HIS A 7 -11.36 -30.50 22.34
N TYR A 8 -10.63 -30.64 21.22
CA TYR A 8 -10.09 -29.50 20.47
C TYR A 8 -11.18 -28.58 19.88
N ALA A 9 -12.30 -29.16 19.43
CA ALA A 9 -13.44 -28.40 18.90
C ALA A 9 -14.15 -27.57 19.98
N ALA A 10 -14.22 -28.05 21.23
CA ALA A 10 -14.85 -27.33 22.33
C ALA A 10 -14.06 -26.07 22.75
N ILE A 11 -12.73 -26.13 22.68
CA ILE A 11 -11.85 -24.98 22.99
C ILE A 11 -12.01 -23.84 21.96
N ARG A 12 -12.31 -24.18 20.69
CA ARG A 12 -12.49 -23.18 19.61
C ARG A 12 -13.67 -22.23 19.81
N GLN A 13 -14.69 -22.57 20.59
CA GLN A 13 -15.86 -21.69 20.79
C GLN A 13 -15.63 -20.53 21.77
N THR A 14 -14.57 -20.56 22.58
CA THR A 14 -14.45 -19.67 23.76
C THR A 14 -13.44 -18.53 23.60
N MET A 15 -12.72 -18.42 22.47
CA MET A 15 -11.63 -17.43 22.29
C MET A 15 -11.82 -16.50 21.07
N SER A 16 -13.02 -15.94 20.94
CA SER A 16 -13.27 -14.78 20.06
C SER A 16 -12.73 -13.48 20.70
N PHE A 17 -11.43 -13.22 20.56
CA PHE A 17 -10.87 -11.89 20.90
C PHE A 17 -11.19 -10.88 19.80
N GLU A 18 -12.20 -10.03 20.04
CA GLU A 18 -12.44 -8.84 19.21
C GLU A 18 -11.24 -7.88 19.29
N LYS A 19 -10.66 -7.53 18.13
CA LYS A 19 -9.53 -6.58 18.06
C LYS A 19 -10.00 -5.17 18.45
N LYS A 20 -9.55 -4.68 19.61
CA LYS A 20 -9.80 -3.31 20.09
C LYS A 20 -8.92 -2.21 19.45
N HIS A 21 -8.07 -2.55 18.47
CA HIS A 21 -7.14 -1.62 17.84
C HIS A 21 -6.91 -1.91 16.36
N ARG A 22 -6.49 -0.88 15.60
CA ARG A 22 -6.17 -0.94 14.17
C ARG A 22 -4.81 -0.27 13.94
N PHE A 23 -3.94 -0.90 13.15
CA PHE A 23 -2.67 -0.29 12.75
C PHE A 23 -2.93 0.91 11.81
N SER A 24 -2.15 1.97 11.94
CA SER A 24 -2.26 3.14 11.07
C SER A 24 -0.93 3.87 10.96
N PHE A 25 -0.75 4.59 9.86
CA PHE A 25 0.49 5.24 9.47
C PHE A 25 0.18 6.61 8.86
N LYS A 26 1.20 7.47 8.76
CA LYS A 26 1.09 8.80 8.13
C LYS A 26 2.26 8.99 7.17
N ILE A 27 1.94 9.24 5.90
CA ILE A 27 2.92 9.55 4.85
C ILE A 27 3.09 11.07 4.76
N TRP A 28 4.33 11.50 4.53
CA TRP A 28 4.67 12.87 4.14
C TRP A 28 5.69 12.82 2.99
N LEU A 29 5.50 13.68 1.98
CA LEU A 29 6.57 14.04 1.04
C LEU A 29 7.34 15.22 1.64
N GLU A 30 8.66 15.19 1.55
CA GLU A 30 9.54 16.21 2.14
C GLU A 30 10.46 16.87 1.13
N TYR A 31 10.78 18.14 1.38
CA TYR A 31 11.79 18.89 0.64
C TYR A 31 12.66 19.65 1.64
N LYS A 32 13.96 19.36 1.66
CA LYS A 32 14.92 19.93 2.63
C LYS A 32 14.45 19.77 4.08
N GLU A 33 14.16 18.52 4.46
CA GLU A 33 13.75 18.10 5.82
C GLU A 33 12.48 18.80 6.32
N LYS A 34 11.62 19.25 5.40
CA LYS A 34 10.37 19.94 5.71
C LYS A 34 9.19 19.29 4.99
N PRO A 35 8.08 19.00 5.69
CA PRO A 35 6.92 18.36 5.10
C PRO A 35 6.22 19.30 4.11
N VAL A 36 6.22 18.86 2.85
CA VAL A 36 5.56 19.47 1.69
C VAL A 36 4.10 19.02 1.68
N LEU A 37 3.87 17.73 1.42
CA LEU A 37 2.56 17.16 1.18
C LEU A 37 2.30 15.99 2.14
N GLY A 38 1.07 15.89 2.67
CA GLY A 38 0.58 14.71 3.37
C GLY A 38 -0.87 14.46 2.99
N LYS A 39 -1.54 13.47 3.59
CA LYS A 39 -2.89 13.03 3.18
C LYS A 39 -3.91 14.15 2.93
N GLY A 40 -4.03 15.10 3.86
CA GLY A 40 -4.95 16.24 3.72
C GLY A 40 -4.58 17.18 2.57
N GLY A 41 -3.29 17.32 2.26
CA GLY A 41 -2.80 18.07 1.11
C GLY A 41 -3.05 17.36 -0.22
N ALA A 42 -2.80 16.05 -0.29
CA ALA A 42 -3.14 15.25 -1.46
C ALA A 42 -4.65 15.30 -1.76
N GLN A 43 -5.50 15.23 -0.72
CA GLN A 43 -6.94 15.42 -0.84
C GLN A 43 -7.32 16.82 -1.37
N ILE A 44 -6.61 17.88 -0.96
CA ILE A 44 -6.79 19.24 -1.50
C ILE A 44 -6.46 19.29 -2.99
N LEU A 45 -5.27 18.80 -3.40
CA LEU A 45 -4.85 18.81 -4.80
C LEU A 45 -5.82 18.00 -5.67
N GLU A 46 -6.19 16.80 -5.22
CA GLU A 46 -7.14 15.94 -5.93
C GLU A 46 -8.54 16.56 -6.07
N GLN A 47 -9.04 17.25 -5.03
CA GLN A 47 -10.33 17.93 -5.15
C GLN A 47 -10.26 19.17 -6.03
N ILE A 48 -9.12 19.88 -6.10
CA ILE A 48 -8.93 20.97 -7.07
C ILE A 48 -8.84 20.41 -8.49
N GLU A 49 -8.14 19.30 -8.69
CA GLU A 49 -8.09 18.57 -9.96
C GLU A 49 -9.50 18.16 -10.43
N LYS A 50 -10.33 17.59 -9.55
CA LYS A 50 -11.69 17.15 -9.89
C LYS A 50 -12.68 18.31 -10.05
N ALA A 51 -12.63 19.31 -9.17
CA ALA A 51 -13.60 20.41 -9.15
C ALA A 51 -13.22 21.60 -10.04
N LYS A 52 -11.97 21.66 -10.52
CA LYS A 52 -11.33 22.78 -11.24
C LYS A 52 -11.50 24.15 -10.56
N SER A 53 -11.61 24.15 -9.22
CA SER A 53 -11.88 25.35 -8.41
C SER A 53 -11.53 25.12 -6.93
N ILE A 54 -10.76 26.06 -6.34
CA ILE A 54 -10.34 26.00 -4.93
C ILE A 54 -11.51 26.15 -3.97
N SER A 55 -12.48 27.04 -4.26
CA SER A 55 -13.65 27.25 -3.39
C SER A 55 -14.58 26.04 -3.38
N LYS A 56 -14.76 25.38 -4.54
CA LYS A 56 -15.53 24.13 -4.63
C LYS A 56 -14.80 22.96 -3.96
N ALA A 57 -13.47 22.84 -4.14
CA ALA A 57 -12.65 21.85 -3.45
C ALA A 57 -12.71 22.00 -1.92
N ALA A 58 -12.55 23.23 -1.41
CA ALA A 58 -12.67 23.53 0.02
C ALA A 58 -14.06 23.15 0.56
N LYS A 59 -15.13 23.53 -0.15
CA LYS A 59 -16.52 23.16 0.21
C LYS A 59 -16.73 21.64 0.23
N ASN A 60 -16.24 20.92 -0.78
CA ASN A 60 -16.34 19.45 -0.86
C ASN A 60 -15.62 18.75 0.30
N LEU A 61 -14.51 19.31 0.77
CA LEU A 61 -13.70 18.78 1.88
C LEU A 61 -14.19 19.22 3.28
N GLY A 62 -15.23 20.05 3.37
CA GLY A 62 -15.66 20.67 4.63
C GLY A 62 -14.63 21.65 5.21
N MET A 63 -13.69 22.15 4.40
CA MET A 63 -12.61 23.04 4.81
C MET A 63 -12.94 24.50 4.48
N SER A 64 -12.40 25.45 5.25
CA SER A 64 -12.50 26.86 4.87
C SER A 64 -11.61 27.16 3.65
N TYR A 65 -12.07 28.03 2.75
CA TYR A 65 -11.28 28.51 1.62
C TYR A 65 -9.90 29.04 2.07
N ARG A 66 -9.88 29.81 3.17
CA ARG A 66 -8.64 30.39 3.73
C ARG A 66 -7.65 29.32 4.19
N TYR A 67 -8.11 28.20 4.76
CA TYR A 67 -7.25 27.08 5.14
C TYR A 67 -6.59 26.46 3.90
N VAL A 68 -7.40 26.12 2.89
CA VAL A 68 -6.90 25.52 1.64
C VAL A 68 -5.93 26.46 0.93
N TRP A 69 -6.27 27.75 0.81
CA TRP A 69 -5.40 28.76 0.20
C TRP A 69 -4.06 28.90 0.93
N ASN A 70 -4.07 29.00 2.28
CA ASN A 70 -2.86 29.07 3.09
C ASN A 70 -2.00 27.80 2.95
N TYR A 71 -2.62 26.62 2.81
CA TYR A 71 -1.91 25.36 2.63
C TYR A 71 -1.18 25.31 1.28
N LEU A 72 -1.83 25.70 0.19
CA LEU A 72 -1.21 25.81 -1.14
C LEU A 72 -0.03 26.80 -1.11
N GLN A 73 -0.24 28.00 -0.59
CA GLN A 73 0.81 29.03 -0.47
C GLN A 73 2.00 28.58 0.39
N LYS A 74 1.79 27.72 1.40
CA LYS A 74 2.87 27.11 2.18
C LYS A 74 3.73 26.17 1.32
N ILE A 75 3.11 25.34 0.48
CA ILE A 75 3.81 24.43 -0.43
C ILE A 75 4.62 25.22 -1.45
N GLU A 76 4.00 26.18 -2.14
CA GLU A 76 4.63 26.98 -3.19
C GLU A 76 5.82 27.78 -2.64
N LYS A 77 5.69 28.35 -1.44
CA LYS A 77 6.79 29.04 -0.75
C LYS A 77 7.95 28.10 -0.35
N LEU A 78 7.66 26.84 -0.03
CA LEU A 78 8.68 25.86 0.36
C LEU A 78 9.45 25.34 -0.85
N LEU A 79 8.74 25.03 -1.95
CA LEU A 79 9.31 24.52 -3.20
C LEU A 79 9.90 25.61 -4.10
N LYS A 80 9.44 26.86 -3.93
CA LYS A 80 9.71 28.03 -4.79
C LYS A 80 9.14 27.93 -6.21
N GLU A 81 8.09 27.15 -6.39
CA GLU A 81 7.44 26.88 -7.66
C GLU A 81 5.92 26.72 -7.44
N PRO A 82 5.05 27.22 -8.33
CA PRO A 82 3.60 27.10 -8.17
C PRO A 82 3.12 25.65 -8.32
N VAL A 83 2.15 25.26 -7.50
CA VAL A 83 1.47 23.95 -7.60
C VAL A 83 0.04 24.09 -8.14
N ILE A 84 -0.49 25.32 -8.20
CA ILE A 84 -1.81 25.64 -8.77
C ILE A 84 -1.74 26.82 -9.75
N ASP A 85 -2.27 26.64 -10.95
CA ASP A 85 -2.64 27.74 -11.85
C ASP A 85 -4.04 28.26 -11.50
N THR A 86 -4.21 29.58 -11.41
CA THR A 86 -5.52 30.21 -11.15
C THR A 86 -5.96 31.16 -12.26
N PHE A 87 -7.25 31.15 -12.56
CA PHE A 87 -7.87 31.93 -13.63
C PHE A 87 -8.93 32.87 -13.05
N LYS A 88 -8.89 34.16 -13.36
CA LYS A 88 -9.93 35.11 -12.91
C LYS A 88 -11.25 34.84 -13.63
N GLY A 89 -12.33 34.70 -12.85
CA GLY A 89 -13.70 34.65 -13.37
C GLY A 89 -14.23 36.05 -13.73
N GLY A 90 -15.22 36.09 -14.63
CA GLY A 90 -15.89 37.32 -15.06
C GLY A 90 -16.91 37.88 -14.04
N LYS A 91 -17.81 38.75 -14.51
CA LYS A 91 -18.74 39.56 -13.70
C LYS A 91 -19.57 38.80 -12.64
N SER A 92 -19.82 37.51 -12.82
CA SER A 92 -20.61 36.68 -11.88
C SER A 92 -19.80 36.14 -10.69
N GLY A 93 -18.47 36.32 -10.69
CA GLY A 93 -17.57 35.74 -9.69
C GLY A 93 -17.30 34.24 -9.88
N GLY A 94 -16.18 33.77 -9.31
CA GLY A 94 -15.74 32.38 -9.41
C GLY A 94 -14.54 32.20 -10.33
N GLY A 95 -13.33 32.21 -9.75
CA GLY A 95 -12.12 31.85 -10.47
C GLY A 95 -11.98 30.34 -10.65
N GLY A 96 -11.36 29.94 -11.75
CA GLY A 96 -10.95 28.55 -12.00
C GLY A 96 -9.60 28.24 -11.38
N ALA A 97 -9.32 26.96 -11.15
CA ALA A 97 -8.01 26.48 -10.71
C ALA A 97 -7.67 25.13 -11.35
N LYS A 98 -6.39 24.92 -11.65
CA LYS A 98 -5.83 23.65 -12.15
C LYS A 98 -4.53 23.36 -11.40
N LEU A 99 -4.14 22.09 -11.34
CA LEU A 99 -2.79 21.74 -10.90
C LEU A 99 -1.79 22.23 -11.97
N THR A 100 -0.59 22.64 -11.56
CA THR A 100 0.56 22.75 -12.47
C THR A 100 1.18 21.36 -12.67
N ALA A 101 2.16 21.21 -13.57
CA ALA A 101 2.91 19.97 -13.72
C ALA A 101 3.53 19.47 -12.40
N LEU A 102 4.09 20.37 -11.58
CA LEU A 102 4.57 20.05 -10.23
C LEU A 102 3.44 19.62 -9.29
N GLY A 103 2.28 20.28 -9.36
CA GLY A 103 1.09 19.90 -8.59
C GLY A 103 0.56 18.50 -8.93
N GLU A 104 0.57 18.14 -10.22
CA GLU A 104 0.21 16.80 -10.70
C GLU A 104 1.23 15.75 -10.25
N GLN A 105 2.54 16.02 -10.43
CA GLN A 105 3.62 15.13 -10.00
C GLN A 105 3.56 14.82 -8.49
N LEU A 106 3.42 15.84 -7.64
CA LEU A 106 3.34 15.65 -6.17
C LEU A 106 2.12 14.82 -5.76
N LEU A 107 0.99 14.97 -6.46
CA LEU A 107 -0.22 14.20 -6.20
C LEU A 107 -0.04 12.73 -6.61
N ASP A 108 0.58 12.48 -7.77
CA ASP A 108 0.84 11.14 -8.28
C ASP A 108 1.88 10.39 -7.45
N GLU A 109 2.98 11.03 -7.05
CA GLU A 109 3.98 10.46 -6.13
C GLU A 109 3.34 10.04 -4.80
N TYR A 110 2.51 10.92 -4.22
CA TYR A 110 1.79 10.60 -2.99
C TYR A 110 0.81 9.43 -3.18
N LYS A 111 0.02 9.42 -4.26
CA LYS A 111 -0.94 8.36 -4.57
C LYS A 111 -0.27 7.01 -4.77
N ARG A 112 0.87 6.97 -5.48
CA ARG A 112 1.66 5.74 -5.70
C ARG A 112 2.14 5.16 -4.37
N LEU A 113 2.70 6.00 -3.48
CA LEU A 113 3.17 5.57 -2.17
C LEU A 113 2.02 5.17 -1.23
N GLU A 114 0.87 5.86 -1.27
CA GLU A 114 -0.33 5.47 -0.51
C GLU A 114 -0.94 4.15 -1.01
N SER A 115 -0.90 3.86 -2.31
CA SER A 115 -1.32 2.54 -2.85
C SER A 115 -0.36 1.43 -2.41
N TYR A 116 0.94 1.59 -2.64
CA TYR A 116 1.95 0.59 -2.28
C TYR A 116 1.92 0.25 -0.78
N LEU A 117 1.88 1.26 0.09
CA LEU A 117 1.76 1.03 1.53
C LEU A 117 0.36 0.50 1.93
N GLY A 118 -0.69 0.84 1.18
CA GLY A 118 -2.02 0.26 1.34
C GLY A 118 -2.05 -1.23 1.04
N GLU A 119 -1.35 -1.67 0.00
CA GLU A 119 -1.16 -3.09 -0.37
C GLU A 119 -0.33 -3.81 0.69
N VAL A 120 0.85 -3.28 1.06
CA VAL A 120 1.71 -3.84 2.13
C VAL A 120 0.97 -3.94 3.47
N LEU A 121 0.06 -3.01 3.78
CA LEU A 121 -0.72 -3.03 5.03
C LEU A 121 -2.04 -3.80 4.96
N ALA A 122 -2.57 -4.06 3.76
CA ALA A 122 -3.55 -5.10 3.54
C ALA A 122 -2.92 -6.49 3.73
N ASP A 123 -1.67 -6.65 3.28
CA ASP A 123 -0.89 -7.86 3.53
C ASP A 123 -0.33 -7.92 4.97
N ALA A 124 -0.32 -6.82 5.75
CA ALA A 124 0.07 -6.80 7.18
C ALA A 124 -0.91 -7.55 8.13
N GLU A 125 -1.80 -8.36 7.59
CA GLU A 125 -2.26 -9.59 8.27
C GLU A 125 -1.14 -10.65 8.45
N TYR A 126 0.05 -10.39 7.88
CA TYR A 126 1.29 -11.19 7.76
C TYR A 126 1.79 -11.98 8.99
N TRP A 127 1.29 -11.70 10.20
CA TRP A 127 1.74 -12.35 11.44
C TRP A 127 0.63 -12.76 12.41
N LYS A 128 -0.62 -12.96 11.95
CA LYS A 128 -1.65 -13.57 12.83
C LYS A 128 -1.33 -15.04 13.18
N ALA A 129 -0.33 -15.58 12.49
CA ALA A 129 0.05 -16.98 12.37
C ALA A 129 1.38 -17.02 11.58
N VAL A 130 2.42 -17.81 11.89
CA VAL A 130 2.69 -18.82 12.94
C VAL A 130 1.91 -20.14 12.86
N ASP A 131 0.59 -20.10 12.66
CA ASP A 131 -0.29 -21.27 12.43
C ASP A 131 -1.29 -20.93 11.30
N LEU A 132 -0.84 -21.07 10.05
CA LEU A 132 -1.25 -20.27 8.87
C LEU A 132 -2.66 -20.49 8.28
N GLU A 133 -3.66 -19.69 8.68
CA GLU A 133 -4.85 -19.40 7.85
C GLU A 133 -4.69 -18.09 7.04
N VAL A 134 -4.00 -18.18 5.89
CA VAL A 134 -3.87 -17.07 4.93
C VAL A 134 -4.98 -17.14 3.88
N SER A 135 -5.50 -15.99 3.43
CA SER A 135 -6.53 -15.89 2.36
C SER A 135 -6.05 -16.36 0.98
N ALA A 136 -4.75 -16.63 0.83
CA ALA A 136 -4.14 -17.25 -0.34
C ALA A 136 -4.61 -18.71 -0.49
N ARG A 137 -5.43 -18.94 -1.53
CA ARG A 137 -6.08 -20.23 -1.79
C ARG A 137 -5.19 -21.24 -2.53
N ASN A 138 -4.16 -20.78 -3.22
CA ASN A 138 -3.25 -21.63 -3.96
C ASN A 138 -2.05 -21.93 -3.08
N ARG A 139 -1.83 -23.21 -2.77
CA ARG A 139 -0.67 -23.68 -2.00
C ARG A 139 -0.04 -24.86 -2.73
N LEU A 140 1.19 -24.67 -3.20
CA LEU A 140 1.92 -25.63 -4.01
C LEU A 140 3.12 -26.13 -3.20
N LYS A 141 3.06 -27.38 -2.74
CA LYS A 141 4.19 -28.04 -2.05
C LYS A 141 5.32 -28.30 -3.04
N GLY A 142 6.55 -28.09 -2.62
CA GLY A 142 7.72 -28.33 -3.46
C GLY A 142 9.04 -28.28 -2.70
N MET A 143 10.13 -28.48 -3.44
CA MET A 143 11.49 -28.48 -2.92
C MET A 143 12.29 -27.30 -3.49
N VAL A 144 13.01 -26.59 -2.64
CA VAL A 144 13.89 -25.49 -3.06
C VAL A 144 15.09 -26.05 -3.84
N LYS A 145 15.25 -25.63 -5.09
CA LYS A 145 16.36 -26.03 -5.99
C LYS A 145 17.47 -25.00 -6.07
N ALA A 146 17.14 -23.72 -5.94
CA ALA A 146 18.11 -22.63 -5.94
C ALA A 146 17.62 -21.46 -5.08
N VAL A 147 18.58 -20.79 -4.46
CA VAL A 147 18.40 -19.53 -3.74
C VAL A 147 19.50 -18.59 -4.24
N GLU A 148 19.12 -17.61 -5.04
CA GLU A 148 20.01 -16.54 -5.53
C GLU A 148 19.72 -15.30 -4.67
N LYS A 149 20.74 -14.71 -4.03
CA LYS A 149 20.60 -13.53 -3.16
C LYS A 149 21.34 -12.35 -3.76
N ASP A 150 20.61 -11.27 -4.03
CA ASP A 150 21.15 -9.95 -4.36
C ASP A 150 21.19 -9.08 -3.07
N ASP A 151 21.45 -7.78 -3.19
CA ASP A 151 21.60 -6.90 -2.02
C ASP A 151 20.32 -6.77 -1.17
N VAL A 152 19.15 -6.66 -1.82
CA VAL A 152 17.83 -6.41 -1.17
C VAL A 152 16.81 -7.51 -1.47
N VAL A 153 16.93 -8.17 -2.62
CA VAL A 153 15.97 -9.17 -3.12
C VAL A 153 16.66 -10.53 -3.20
N ALA A 154 15.90 -11.60 -2.96
CA ALA A 154 16.31 -12.96 -3.20
C ALA A 154 15.31 -13.68 -4.12
N LYS A 155 15.84 -14.53 -4.99
CA LYS A 155 15.10 -15.36 -5.94
C LYS A 155 15.16 -16.81 -5.50
N VAL A 156 14.01 -17.37 -5.14
CA VAL A 156 13.87 -18.76 -4.67
C VAL A 156 13.18 -19.58 -5.76
N LYS A 157 13.84 -20.63 -6.25
CA LYS A 157 13.28 -21.56 -7.24
C LYS A 157 12.79 -22.82 -6.53
N ILE A 158 11.50 -23.11 -6.64
CA ILE A 158 10.80 -24.21 -5.97
C ILE A 158 10.28 -25.18 -7.03
N GLU A 159 10.78 -26.41 -7.04
CA GLU A 159 10.24 -27.49 -7.89
C GLU A 159 8.97 -28.04 -7.24
N ILE A 160 7.83 -27.92 -7.93
CA ILE A 160 6.52 -28.39 -7.44
C ILE A 160 6.26 -29.83 -7.90
N ALA A 161 6.53 -30.09 -9.18
CA ALA A 161 6.50 -31.40 -9.82
C ALA A 161 7.40 -31.30 -11.05
N VAL A 162 8.12 -32.35 -11.44
CA VAL A 162 9.01 -32.26 -12.61
C VAL A 162 8.18 -32.12 -13.90
N PRO A 163 8.44 -31.15 -14.80
CA PRO A 163 9.51 -30.13 -14.81
C PRO A 163 9.08 -28.73 -14.30
N THR A 164 7.88 -28.59 -13.74
CA THR A 164 7.29 -27.35 -13.20
C THR A 164 8.06 -26.78 -12.00
N VAL A 165 8.72 -25.64 -12.24
CA VAL A 165 9.38 -24.81 -11.22
C VAL A 165 8.63 -23.48 -11.05
N VAL A 166 8.27 -23.15 -9.81
CA VAL A 166 7.78 -21.82 -9.43
C VAL A 166 8.96 -20.98 -8.95
N THR A 167 9.06 -19.73 -9.40
CA THR A 167 10.08 -18.79 -8.93
C THR A 167 9.43 -17.70 -8.09
N ALA A 168 9.84 -17.57 -6.84
CA ALA A 168 9.43 -16.48 -5.96
C ALA A 168 10.54 -15.41 -5.91
N LEU A 169 10.14 -14.14 -5.92
CA LEU A 169 10.99 -13.01 -5.55
C LEU A 169 10.49 -12.51 -4.19
N ILE A 170 11.37 -12.53 -3.19
CA ILE A 170 11.10 -12.09 -1.82
C ILE A 170 12.28 -11.24 -1.33
N SER A 171 12.17 -10.58 -0.18
CA SER A 171 13.33 -9.85 0.36
C SER A 171 14.44 -10.81 0.79
N ARG A 172 15.67 -10.31 0.81
CA ARG A 172 16.83 -11.09 1.29
C ARG A 172 16.64 -11.52 2.75
N GLU A 173 16.15 -10.62 3.59
CA GLU A 173 15.89 -10.84 5.01
C GLU A 173 14.88 -11.96 5.20
N ALA A 174 13.81 -12.03 4.39
CA ALA A 174 12.82 -13.09 4.48
C ALA A 174 13.39 -14.50 4.23
N VAL A 175 14.39 -14.63 3.34
CA VAL A 175 15.13 -15.89 3.15
C VAL A 175 16.00 -16.24 4.36
N GLU A 176 16.58 -15.23 5.01
CA GLU A 176 17.47 -15.38 6.16
C GLU A 176 16.69 -15.72 7.44
N ASP A 177 15.59 -15.00 7.72
CA ASP A 177 14.69 -15.20 8.86
C ASP A 177 13.97 -16.57 8.80
N LEU A 178 13.52 -16.99 7.61
CA LEU A 178 12.91 -18.30 7.41
C LEU A 178 13.96 -19.43 7.28
N GLY A 179 15.26 -19.10 7.23
CA GLY A 179 16.36 -20.05 7.15
C GLY A 179 16.44 -20.85 5.85
N ILE A 180 15.79 -20.38 4.77
CA ILE A 180 15.55 -21.13 3.52
C ILE A 180 16.86 -21.48 2.79
N LYS A 181 17.02 -22.75 2.46
CA LYS A 181 18.17 -23.36 1.80
C LYS A 181 17.76 -24.27 0.65
N VAL A 182 18.71 -24.58 -0.23
CA VAL A 182 18.54 -25.60 -1.27
C VAL A 182 18.35 -26.97 -0.61
N GLY A 183 17.31 -27.69 -1.02
CA GLY A 183 16.89 -28.97 -0.43
C GLY A 183 15.67 -28.86 0.50
N ASP A 184 15.30 -27.66 0.95
CA ASP A 184 14.18 -27.49 1.88
C ASP A 184 12.83 -27.81 1.25
N SER A 185 11.95 -28.43 2.05
CA SER A 185 10.54 -28.68 1.70
C SER A 185 9.69 -27.48 2.11
N VAL A 186 9.04 -26.84 1.15
CA VAL A 186 8.31 -25.56 1.33
C VAL A 186 6.94 -25.58 0.64
N GLU A 187 6.08 -24.63 0.98
CA GLU A 187 4.86 -24.32 0.24
C GLU A 187 5.00 -22.97 -0.46
N ALA A 188 4.88 -22.94 -1.79
CA ALA A 188 4.63 -21.70 -2.52
C ALA A 188 3.16 -21.30 -2.33
N VAL A 189 2.92 -20.21 -1.61
CA VAL A 189 1.59 -19.70 -1.25
C VAL A 189 1.26 -18.51 -2.14
N ILE A 190 0.18 -18.59 -2.94
CA ILE A 190 -0.17 -17.60 -3.98
C ILE A 190 -1.63 -17.16 -3.80
N LYS A 191 -1.88 -15.85 -3.80
CA LYS A 191 -3.23 -15.25 -3.73
C LYS A 191 -4.04 -15.64 -4.97
N ALA A 192 -5.35 -15.83 -4.82
CA ALA A 192 -6.20 -16.20 -5.96
C ALA A 192 -6.35 -15.06 -6.99
N ALA A 193 -6.17 -13.80 -6.58
CA ALA A 193 -6.26 -12.63 -7.45
C ALA A 193 -5.04 -12.45 -8.37
N ASP A 194 -3.89 -13.03 -8.01
CA ASP A 194 -2.61 -12.82 -8.70
C ASP A 194 -2.33 -13.93 -9.74
N VAL A 195 -3.22 -14.90 -9.87
CA VAL A 195 -3.13 -15.99 -10.86
C VAL A 195 -3.82 -15.58 -12.15
N MET A 196 -3.04 -15.44 -13.22
CA MET A 196 -3.54 -15.22 -14.57
C MET A 196 -3.86 -16.55 -15.28
N ILE A 197 -4.93 -16.55 -16.08
CA ILE A 197 -5.33 -17.70 -16.91
C ILE A 197 -5.03 -17.36 -18.37
N ALA A 198 -4.32 -18.27 -19.06
CA ALA A 198 -4.09 -18.23 -20.51
C ALA A 198 -4.59 -19.53 -21.16
N LYS A 199 -4.84 -19.49 -22.47
CA LYS A 199 -5.30 -20.63 -23.29
C LYS A 199 -4.52 -20.66 -24.60
#